data_AF-A0A164ZFW0-F1
#
_entry.id   AF-A0A164ZFW0-F1
#
_cell.length_a   1.000
_cell.length_b   1.000
_cell.length_c   1.000
_cell.angle_alpha   90.00
_cell.angle_beta   90.00
_cell.angle_gamma   90.00
#
_symmetry.space_group_name_H-M   'P 1'
#
loop_
_entity.id
_entity.type
_entity.pdbx_description
1 polymer ?
#
loop_
_entity_poly.entity_id
_entity_poly.type
_entity_poly.pdbx_seq_one_letter_code
_entity_poly.pdbx_strand_id
1 'polypeptide(L)'
;MSSNTPESNVASSSVPRNAVLTAVERRLEGTSHEDIDELQFGKERDMRQHFRRLLDPGIMRPNSRETAIASLQASYALRAILRTIASNLLKEPQNPKFCRFKPTNAAIKKNLVEVPGALEYAIAMGFSPEVEDFQPYYVHNKRRFLELRIGESILAEALTRITSTLERDARSKASEKAEQLRAAEQVRKNFEDDRKQKQLRDKMEKEARVAKAEAARRQELALASSASPEPSTGSTSPPGGFLSLQGGRMLADPAGVGHPNSDPSPSADSDSEMHSGPEV
;
A
#
# COMPACT_ATOMS: atom_id res chain seq x y z
N MET A 1 82.32 -47.92 -30.57
CA MET A 1 81.44 -47.43 -29.49
C MET A 1 80.04 -47.33 -30.06
N SER A 2 79.18 -48.27 -29.66
CA SER A 2 77.82 -48.43 -30.15
C SER A 2 76.88 -47.52 -29.38
N SER A 3 76.20 -46.59 -30.06
CA SER A 3 75.12 -45.79 -29.50
C SER A 3 73.81 -46.22 -30.15
N ASN A 4 73.02 -46.96 -29.38
CA ASN A 4 71.70 -47.49 -29.73
C ASN A 4 70.64 -46.50 -29.22
N THR A 5 70.04 -45.73 -30.12
CA THR A 5 68.86 -44.89 -29.84
C THR A 5 67.59 -45.64 -30.23
N PRO A 6 66.59 -45.79 -29.32
CA PRO A 6 65.34 -46.43 -29.67
C PRO A 6 64.47 -45.45 -30.47
N GLU A 7 64.23 -45.76 -31.73
CA GLU A 7 63.22 -45.11 -32.55
C GLU A 7 61.85 -45.36 -31.92
N SER A 8 61.26 -44.30 -31.38
CA SER A 8 59.88 -44.28 -30.94
C SER A 8 58.98 -44.35 -32.17
N ASN A 9 58.45 -45.55 -32.41
CA ASN A 9 57.44 -45.82 -33.42
C ASN A 9 56.14 -45.06 -33.04
N VAL A 10 56.02 -43.83 -33.50
CA VAL A 10 54.79 -43.04 -33.39
C VAL A 10 53.78 -43.66 -34.35
N ALA A 11 53.08 -44.69 -33.88
CA ALA A 11 51.93 -45.26 -34.56
C ALA A 11 50.90 -44.14 -34.76
N SER A 12 50.86 -43.59 -35.98
CA SER A 12 49.82 -42.68 -36.43
C SER A 12 48.50 -43.44 -36.45
N SER A 13 47.80 -43.45 -35.32
CA SER A 13 46.43 -43.94 -35.22
C SER A 13 45.57 -43.06 -36.11
N SER A 14 45.32 -43.52 -37.33
CA SER A 14 44.40 -42.85 -38.24
C SER A 14 43.02 -42.90 -37.58
N VAL A 15 42.62 -41.80 -36.95
CA VAL A 15 41.25 -41.66 -36.47
C VAL A 15 40.34 -41.89 -37.68
N PRO A 16 39.47 -42.92 -37.64
CA PRO A 16 38.65 -43.24 -38.79
C PRO A 16 37.82 -42.01 -39.16
N ARG A 17 37.90 -41.56 -40.42
CA ARG A 17 37.17 -40.37 -40.92
C ARG A 17 35.69 -40.37 -40.52
N ASN A 18 35.08 -41.56 -40.46
CA ASN A 18 33.70 -41.73 -40.01
C ASN A 18 33.47 -41.28 -38.56
N ALA A 19 34.42 -41.53 -37.64
CA ALA A 19 34.30 -41.07 -36.25
C ALA A 19 34.37 -39.54 -36.15
N VAL A 20 35.15 -38.88 -37.01
CA VAL A 20 35.21 -37.41 -37.07
C VAL A 20 33.91 -36.83 -37.61
N LEU A 21 33.35 -37.41 -38.68
CA LEU A 21 32.06 -36.98 -39.23
C LEU A 21 30.92 -37.13 -38.23
N THR A 22 30.82 -38.28 -37.55
CA THR A 22 29.80 -38.50 -36.51
C THR A 22 29.97 -37.55 -35.31
N ALA A 23 31.21 -37.19 -34.95
CA ALA A 23 31.46 -36.22 -33.89
C ALA A 23 31.05 -34.79 -34.29
N VAL A 24 31.20 -34.44 -35.58
CA VAL A 24 30.76 -33.14 -36.13
C VAL A 24 29.23 -33.05 -36.19
N GLU A 25 28.55 -34.10 -36.64
CA GLU A 25 27.08 -34.16 -36.65
C GLU A 25 26.50 -34.00 -35.23
N ARG A 26 27.02 -34.73 -34.24
CA ARG A 26 26.59 -34.56 -32.83
C ARG A 26 26.81 -33.16 -32.29
N ARG A 27 27.86 -32.46 -32.74
CA ARG A 27 28.16 -31.09 -32.29
C ARG A 27 27.22 -30.08 -32.96
N LEU A 28 26.86 -30.29 -34.23
CA LEU A 28 25.87 -29.49 -34.95
C LEU A 28 24.44 -29.68 -34.41
N GLU A 29 24.05 -30.92 -34.11
CA GLU A 29 22.75 -31.22 -33.52
C GLU A 29 22.59 -30.58 -32.13
N GLY A 30 23.64 -30.65 -31.29
CA GLY A 30 23.64 -30.05 -29.96
C GLY A 30 23.53 -28.52 -29.97
N THR A 31 24.29 -27.83 -30.82
CA THR A 31 24.23 -26.36 -30.92
C THR A 31 22.90 -25.86 -31.50
N SER A 32 22.31 -26.61 -32.42
CA SER A 32 21.10 -26.16 -33.12
C SER A 32 19.88 -26.01 -32.19
N HIS A 33 19.75 -26.86 -31.16
CA HIS A 33 18.61 -26.80 -30.26
C HIS A 33 18.74 -25.66 -29.24
N GLU A 34 19.94 -25.44 -28.70
CA GLU A 34 20.21 -24.37 -27.74
C GLU A 34 20.01 -22.98 -28.37
N ASP A 35 20.50 -22.79 -29.60
CA ASP A 35 20.34 -21.53 -30.34
C ASP A 35 18.85 -21.24 -30.66
N ILE A 36 18.05 -22.26 -30.98
CA ILE A 36 16.62 -22.10 -31.24
C ILE A 36 15.88 -21.68 -29.98
N ASP A 37 16.19 -22.30 -28.84
CA ASP A 37 15.56 -21.99 -27.56
C ASP A 37 15.91 -20.56 -27.12
N GLU A 38 17.17 -20.16 -27.22
CA GLU A 38 17.60 -18.80 -26.85
C GLU A 38 16.93 -17.71 -27.71
N LEU A 39 16.79 -17.96 -29.02
CA LEU A 39 16.05 -17.06 -29.91
C LEU A 39 14.55 -16.98 -29.56
N GLN A 40 13.94 -18.06 -29.10
CA GLN A 40 12.55 -18.05 -28.64
C GLN A 40 12.40 -17.27 -27.34
N PHE A 41 13.28 -17.48 -26.36
CA PHE A 41 13.29 -16.74 -25.10
C PHE A 41 13.53 -15.24 -25.30
N GLY A 42 14.41 -14.86 -26.23
CA GLY A 42 14.63 -13.46 -26.59
C GLY A 42 13.35 -12.79 -27.11
N LYS A 43 12.67 -13.43 -28.07
CA LYS A 43 11.39 -12.94 -28.60
C LYS A 43 10.31 -12.85 -27.54
N GLU A 44 10.18 -13.86 -26.68
CA GLU A 44 9.21 -13.83 -25.57
C GLU A 44 9.50 -12.68 -24.60
N ARG A 45 10.76 -12.44 -24.26
CA ARG A 45 11.17 -11.33 -23.38
C ARG A 45 10.80 -9.97 -23.99
N ASP A 46 11.06 -9.78 -25.27
CA ASP A 46 10.71 -8.54 -25.97
C ASP A 46 9.20 -8.34 -26.03
N MET A 47 8.43 -9.40 -26.28
CA MET A 47 6.97 -9.38 -26.25
C MET A 47 6.43 -9.05 -24.87
N ARG A 48 6.95 -9.67 -23.81
CA ARG A 48 6.60 -9.36 -22.40
C ARG A 48 6.87 -7.89 -22.09
N GLN A 49 8.02 -7.37 -22.52
CA GLN A 49 8.37 -5.97 -22.33
C GLN A 49 7.43 -5.04 -23.12
N HIS A 50 7.05 -5.43 -24.34
CA HIS A 50 6.08 -4.70 -25.16
C HIS A 50 4.71 -4.62 -24.48
N PHE A 51 4.17 -5.75 -23.98
CA PHE A 51 2.92 -5.76 -23.22
C PHE A 51 2.97 -4.91 -21.96
N ARG A 52 4.09 -4.95 -21.22
CA ARG A 52 4.28 -4.07 -20.05
C ARG A 52 4.26 -2.58 -20.43
N ARG A 53 4.86 -2.20 -21.57
CA ARG A 53 4.81 -0.82 -22.08
C ARG A 53 3.41 -0.38 -22.52
N LEU A 54 2.59 -1.30 -23.04
CA LEU A 54 1.19 -0.99 -23.35
C LEU A 54 0.37 -0.81 -22.07
N LEU A 55 0.64 -1.61 -21.05
CA LEU A 55 -0.10 -1.60 -19.80
C LEU A 55 0.25 -0.40 -18.91
N ASP A 56 1.53 -0.19 -18.61
CA ASP A 56 1.95 0.82 -17.62
C ASP A 56 1.79 2.26 -18.19
N PRO A 57 2.52 2.65 -19.27
CA PRO A 57 2.30 3.92 -19.95
C PRO A 57 0.91 4.11 -20.56
N GLY A 58 0.33 3.07 -21.16
CA GLY A 58 -0.86 3.21 -21.99
C GLY A 58 -2.16 3.18 -21.20
N ILE A 59 -2.24 2.37 -20.15
CA ILE A 59 -3.47 2.22 -19.34
C ILE A 59 -3.30 2.86 -17.97
N MET A 60 -2.18 2.66 -17.29
CA MET A 60 -2.04 3.11 -15.89
C MET A 60 -1.72 4.59 -15.75
N ARG A 61 -0.87 5.16 -16.61
CA ARG A 61 -0.42 6.56 -16.49
C ARG A 61 -1.46 7.64 -16.86
N PRO A 62 -2.26 7.52 -17.93
CA PRO A 62 -3.15 8.62 -18.36
C PRO A 62 -4.39 8.78 -17.48
N ASN A 63 -4.70 7.81 -16.62
CA ASN A 63 -5.84 7.85 -15.72
C ASN A 63 -5.40 8.41 -14.34
N SER A 64 -6.14 9.39 -13.78
CA SER A 64 -5.85 9.97 -12.44
C SER A 64 -5.78 8.88 -11.36
N ARG A 65 -5.10 9.00 -10.22
CA ARG A 65 -5.00 7.87 -9.26
C ARG A 65 -6.35 7.31 -8.80
N GLU A 66 -7.37 8.15 -8.65
CA GLU A 66 -8.73 7.73 -8.26
C GLU A 66 -9.53 7.19 -9.43
N THR A 67 -9.45 7.85 -10.60
CA THR A 67 -9.99 7.29 -11.85
C THR A 67 -9.26 6.02 -12.20
N ALA A 68 -7.99 5.87 -11.87
CA ALA A 68 -7.14 4.71 -12.04
C ALA A 68 -7.51 3.68 -11.01
N ILE A 69 -7.87 3.98 -9.76
CA ILE A 69 -8.40 2.95 -8.84
C ILE A 69 -9.79 2.49 -9.30
N ALA A 70 -10.69 3.41 -9.68
CA ALA A 70 -12.00 3.11 -10.25
C ALA A 70 -11.91 2.45 -11.62
N SER A 71 -10.88 2.76 -12.41
CA SER A 71 -10.48 2.10 -13.67
C SER A 71 -9.39 1.08 -13.46
N LEU A 72 -9.09 0.69 -12.23
CA LEU A 72 -8.33 -0.48 -11.81
C LEU A 72 -9.31 -1.47 -11.24
N GLN A 73 -10.51 -1.04 -10.82
CA GLN A 73 -11.72 -1.83 -10.71
C GLN A 73 -12.40 -1.98 -12.08
N ALA A 74 -12.48 -0.93 -12.90
CA ALA A 74 -12.92 -1.03 -14.29
C ALA A 74 -11.82 -1.59 -15.19
N SER A 75 -10.53 -1.48 -14.83
CA SER A 75 -9.48 -2.32 -15.40
C SER A 75 -9.28 -3.62 -14.66
N TYR A 76 -9.80 -3.82 -13.45
CA TYR A 76 -10.02 -5.16 -12.92
C TYR A 76 -11.07 -5.82 -13.79
N ALA A 77 -12.12 -5.09 -14.19
CA ALA A 77 -13.13 -5.53 -15.12
C ALA A 77 -12.57 -5.67 -16.54
N LEU A 78 -11.71 -4.76 -17.03
CA LEU A 78 -11.02 -4.89 -18.31
C LEU A 78 -10.11 -6.12 -18.31
N ARG A 79 -9.26 -6.24 -17.31
CA ARG A 79 -8.33 -7.35 -17.16
C ARG A 79 -9.09 -8.63 -16.87
N ALA A 80 -10.19 -8.60 -16.14
CA ALA A 80 -11.06 -9.75 -15.94
C ALA A 80 -11.74 -10.11 -17.27
N ILE A 81 -12.25 -9.16 -18.05
CA ILE A 81 -12.84 -9.44 -19.37
C ILE A 81 -11.79 -9.99 -20.31
N LEU A 82 -10.63 -9.34 -20.46
CA LEU A 82 -9.53 -9.79 -21.30
C LEU A 82 -8.96 -11.13 -20.83
N ARG A 83 -8.78 -11.32 -19.52
CA ARG A 83 -8.34 -12.60 -18.93
C ARG A 83 -9.40 -13.68 -19.05
N THR A 84 -10.68 -13.36 -18.89
CA THR A 84 -11.78 -14.32 -19.06
C THR A 84 -11.89 -14.71 -20.51
N ILE A 85 -11.82 -13.77 -21.46
CA ILE A 85 -11.77 -14.06 -22.89
C ILE A 85 -10.54 -14.91 -23.22
N ALA A 86 -9.35 -14.51 -22.77
CA ALA A 86 -8.12 -15.25 -23.01
C ALA A 86 -8.18 -16.65 -22.38
N SER A 87 -8.56 -16.77 -21.11
CA SER A 87 -8.66 -18.04 -20.38
C SER A 87 -9.70 -18.98 -21.01
N ASN A 88 -10.87 -18.47 -21.40
CA ASN A 88 -11.88 -19.26 -22.10
C ASN A 88 -11.38 -19.73 -23.46
N LEU A 89 -10.65 -18.86 -24.18
CA LEU A 89 -10.06 -19.19 -25.47
C LEU A 89 -8.90 -20.20 -25.34
N LEU A 90 -8.13 -20.14 -24.25
CA LEU A 90 -7.09 -21.12 -23.93
C LEU A 90 -7.70 -22.50 -23.57
N LYS A 91 -8.87 -22.52 -22.93
CA LYS A 91 -9.60 -23.75 -22.56
C LYS A 91 -10.34 -24.38 -23.74
N GLU A 92 -11.00 -23.56 -24.56
CA GLU A 92 -11.85 -24.00 -25.68
C GLU A 92 -11.48 -23.29 -26.99
N PRO A 93 -10.32 -23.59 -27.60
CA PRO A 93 -9.83 -22.87 -28.78
C PRO A 93 -10.67 -23.10 -30.05
N GLN A 94 -11.54 -24.11 -30.05
CA GLN A 94 -12.39 -24.45 -31.19
C GLN A 94 -13.74 -23.72 -31.16
N ASN A 95 -14.11 -23.12 -30.03
CA ASN A 95 -15.42 -22.50 -29.86
C ASN A 95 -15.42 -21.07 -30.46
N PRO A 96 -16.14 -20.82 -31.57
CA PRO A 96 -16.09 -19.53 -32.26
C PRO A 96 -16.67 -18.39 -31.40
N LYS A 97 -17.48 -18.70 -30.38
CA LYS A 97 -18.05 -17.70 -29.47
C LYS A 97 -16.98 -16.99 -28.64
N PHE A 98 -15.90 -17.67 -28.26
CA PHE A 98 -14.81 -17.09 -27.48
C PHE A 98 -13.72 -16.46 -28.35
N CYS A 99 -13.68 -16.80 -29.63
CA CYS A 99 -12.75 -16.20 -30.59
C CYS A 99 -13.12 -14.77 -30.99
N ARG A 100 -14.38 -14.33 -30.79
CA ARG A 100 -14.83 -13.00 -31.23
C ARG A 100 -15.63 -12.28 -30.15
N PHE A 101 -15.54 -10.95 -30.14
CA PHE A 101 -16.39 -10.13 -29.29
C PHE A 101 -16.94 -8.90 -30.01
N LYS A 102 -18.14 -8.46 -29.60
CA LYS A 102 -18.78 -7.25 -30.13
C LYS A 102 -18.39 -6.04 -29.28
N PRO A 103 -17.88 -4.94 -29.87
CA PRO A 103 -17.58 -3.71 -29.15
C PRO A 103 -18.85 -3.01 -28.61
N THR A 104 -20.04 -3.37 -29.13
CA THR A 104 -21.33 -2.83 -28.68
C THR A 104 -21.84 -3.41 -27.36
N ASN A 105 -21.25 -4.51 -26.87
CA ASN A 105 -21.63 -5.07 -25.57
C ASN A 105 -21.31 -4.05 -24.46
N ALA A 106 -22.28 -3.70 -23.61
CA ALA A 106 -22.11 -2.64 -22.61
C ALA A 106 -20.90 -2.82 -21.69
N ALA A 107 -20.61 -4.07 -21.27
CA ALA A 107 -19.46 -4.36 -20.43
C ALA A 107 -18.13 -4.22 -21.21
N ILE A 108 -18.11 -4.63 -22.48
CA ILE A 108 -16.92 -4.50 -23.34
C ILE A 108 -16.71 -3.04 -23.71
N LYS A 109 -17.75 -2.32 -24.09
CA LYS A 109 -17.70 -0.90 -24.45
C LYS A 109 -17.08 -0.08 -23.31
N LYS A 110 -17.66 -0.18 -22.12
CA LYS A 110 -17.24 0.57 -20.93
C LYS A 110 -15.81 0.23 -20.49
N ASN A 111 -15.45 -1.05 -20.51
CA ASN A 111 -14.17 -1.48 -19.91
C ASN A 111 -13.02 -1.57 -20.92
N LEU A 112 -13.30 -1.79 -22.23
CA LEU A 112 -12.29 -2.02 -23.27
C LEU A 112 -12.24 -0.91 -24.33
N VAL A 113 -13.40 -0.41 -24.79
CA VAL A 113 -13.45 0.57 -25.90
C VAL A 113 -13.26 1.99 -25.38
N GLU A 114 -13.88 2.33 -24.25
CA GLU A 114 -13.82 3.67 -23.66
C GLU A 114 -12.53 3.91 -22.86
N VAL A 115 -11.82 2.84 -22.48
CA VAL A 115 -10.56 2.94 -21.71
C VAL A 115 -9.38 3.12 -22.67
N PRO A 116 -8.61 4.22 -22.56
CA PRO A 116 -7.47 4.45 -23.45
C PRO A 116 -6.39 3.37 -23.28
N GLY A 117 -5.83 2.88 -24.38
CA GLY A 117 -4.78 1.85 -24.37
C GLY A 117 -5.27 0.41 -24.21
N ALA A 118 -6.53 0.21 -23.80
CA ALA A 118 -7.09 -1.10 -23.53
C ALA A 118 -7.37 -1.90 -24.82
N LEU A 119 -7.91 -1.23 -25.83
CA LEU A 119 -8.20 -1.82 -27.13
C LEU A 119 -6.91 -2.19 -27.87
N GLU A 120 -5.90 -1.33 -27.80
CA GLU A 120 -4.56 -1.55 -28.34
C GLU A 120 -3.90 -2.76 -27.70
N TYR A 121 -4.08 -2.96 -26.40
CA TYR A 121 -3.63 -4.17 -25.70
C TYR A 121 -4.31 -5.44 -26.24
N ALA A 122 -5.62 -5.39 -26.50
CA ALA A 122 -6.33 -6.50 -27.13
C ALA A 122 -5.82 -6.79 -28.55
N ILE A 123 -5.55 -5.75 -29.35
CA ILE A 123 -4.98 -5.90 -30.69
C ILE A 123 -3.58 -6.53 -30.61
N ALA A 124 -2.76 -6.11 -29.64
CA ALA A 124 -1.45 -6.71 -29.39
C ALA A 124 -1.54 -8.19 -29.00
N MET A 125 -2.60 -8.61 -28.29
CA MET A 125 -2.89 -10.02 -27.98
C MET A 125 -3.40 -10.84 -29.17
N GLY A 126 -3.67 -10.24 -30.33
CA GLY A 126 -4.08 -10.97 -31.53
C GLY A 126 -5.52 -10.76 -31.98
N PHE A 127 -6.26 -9.82 -31.39
CA PHE A 127 -7.60 -9.47 -31.85
C PHE A 127 -7.54 -8.47 -33.02
N SER A 128 -8.18 -8.81 -34.13
CA SER A 128 -8.27 -7.96 -35.31
C SER A 128 -9.71 -7.46 -35.51
N PRO A 129 -9.92 -6.19 -35.90
CA PRO A 129 -11.25 -5.70 -36.25
C PRO A 129 -11.71 -6.35 -37.57
N GLU A 130 -12.89 -6.96 -37.55
CA GLU A 130 -13.56 -7.54 -38.72
C GLU A 130 -15.01 -7.05 -38.75
N VAL A 131 -15.60 -6.95 -39.94
CA VAL A 131 -17.02 -6.58 -40.11
C VAL A 131 -17.75 -7.78 -40.70
N GLU A 132 -18.74 -8.28 -39.96
CA GLU A 132 -19.59 -9.41 -40.35
C GLU A 132 -21.04 -8.94 -40.27
N ASP A 133 -21.81 -9.08 -41.34
CA ASP A 133 -23.19 -8.61 -41.45
C ASP A 133 -23.41 -7.15 -41.01
N PHE A 134 -22.51 -6.26 -41.45
CA PHE A 134 -22.51 -4.83 -41.08
C PHE A 134 -22.37 -4.55 -39.57
N GLN A 135 -21.92 -5.54 -38.78
CA GLN A 135 -21.60 -5.36 -37.37
C GLN A 135 -20.08 -5.48 -37.15
N PRO A 136 -19.45 -4.54 -36.42
CA PRO A 136 -18.04 -4.66 -36.09
C PRO A 136 -17.83 -5.75 -35.03
N TYR A 137 -16.82 -6.59 -35.24
CA TYR A 137 -16.33 -7.60 -34.32
C TYR A 137 -14.83 -7.47 -34.15
N TYR A 138 -14.32 -7.94 -33.03
CA TYR A 138 -12.90 -8.20 -32.85
C TYR A 138 -12.69 -9.70 -32.80
N VAL A 139 -11.95 -10.25 -33.76
CA VAL A 139 -11.73 -11.69 -33.94
C VAL A 139 -10.28 -12.03 -33.64
N HIS A 140 -10.05 -13.05 -32.81
CA HIS A 140 -8.72 -13.51 -32.46
C HIS A 140 -8.10 -14.36 -33.57
N ASN A 141 -6.88 -14.02 -33.98
CA ASN A 141 -6.12 -14.82 -34.92
C ASN A 141 -5.45 -16.01 -34.21
N LYS A 142 -5.88 -17.24 -34.56
CA LYS A 142 -5.35 -18.49 -33.99
C LYS A 142 -3.84 -18.66 -34.11
N ARG A 143 -3.19 -18.01 -35.08
CA ARG A 143 -1.72 -18.04 -35.23
C ARG A 143 -1.00 -17.26 -34.13
N ARG A 144 -1.69 -16.34 -33.45
CA ARG A 144 -1.13 -15.42 -32.45
C ARG A 144 -1.40 -15.87 -31.01
N PHE A 145 -1.41 -17.19 -30.80
CA PHE A 145 -1.73 -17.79 -29.50
C PHE A 145 -0.61 -17.59 -28.47
N LEU A 146 0.63 -17.46 -28.93
CA LEU A 146 1.78 -17.16 -28.08
C LEU A 146 1.62 -15.79 -27.44
N GLU A 147 1.25 -14.78 -28.23
CA GLU A 147 1.01 -13.42 -27.75
C GLU A 147 -0.16 -13.35 -26.77
N LEU A 148 -1.21 -14.15 -27.00
CA LEU A 148 -2.32 -14.28 -26.06
C LEU A 148 -1.87 -14.84 -24.70
N ARG A 149 -1.07 -15.92 -24.70
CA ARG A 149 -0.54 -16.53 -23.46
C ARG A 149 0.36 -15.56 -22.70
N ILE A 150 1.27 -14.90 -23.40
CA ILE A 150 2.17 -13.91 -22.81
C ILE A 150 1.34 -12.75 -22.24
N GLY A 151 0.42 -12.20 -23.02
CA GLY A 151 -0.47 -11.12 -22.61
C GLY A 151 -1.29 -11.47 -21.37
N GLU A 152 -1.85 -12.68 -21.30
CA GLU A 152 -2.59 -13.19 -20.13
C GLU A 152 -1.69 -13.30 -18.89
N SER A 153 -0.47 -13.82 -19.04
CA SER A 153 0.49 -13.92 -17.93
C SER A 153 0.87 -12.55 -17.36
N ILE A 154 1.11 -11.56 -18.23
CA ILE A 154 1.41 -10.17 -17.82
C ILE A 154 0.19 -9.53 -17.15
N LEU A 155 -1.03 -9.78 -17.63
CA LEU A 155 -2.24 -9.30 -16.97
C LEU A 155 -2.41 -9.90 -15.57
N ALA A 156 -2.13 -11.20 -15.41
CA ALA A 156 -2.18 -11.87 -14.11
C ALA A 156 -1.13 -11.30 -13.14
N GLU A 157 0.12 -11.11 -13.57
CA GLU A 157 1.18 -10.43 -12.80
C GLU A 157 0.76 -9.01 -12.38
N ALA A 158 0.19 -8.24 -13.31
CA ALA A 158 -0.23 -6.88 -13.01
C ALA A 158 -1.41 -6.86 -12.02
N LEU A 159 -2.33 -7.84 -12.09
CA LEU A 159 -3.44 -7.96 -11.15
C LEU A 159 -2.94 -8.23 -9.73
N THR A 160 -2.04 -9.21 -9.56
CA THR A 160 -1.50 -9.54 -8.23
C THR A 160 -0.72 -8.37 -7.60
N ARG A 161 0.02 -7.60 -8.41
CA ARG A 161 0.69 -6.38 -7.95
C ARG A 161 -0.30 -5.34 -7.42
N ILE A 162 -1.35 -5.07 -8.18
CA ILE A 162 -2.35 -4.05 -7.81
C ILE A 162 -3.17 -4.48 -6.61
N THR A 163 -3.61 -5.74 -6.52
CA THR A 163 -4.34 -6.22 -5.33
C THR A 163 -3.46 -6.12 -4.09
N SER A 164 -2.17 -6.48 -4.20
CA SER A 164 -1.23 -6.34 -3.08
C SER A 164 -1.05 -4.89 -2.63
N THR A 165 -0.96 -3.92 -3.57
CA THR A 165 -0.90 -2.50 -3.23
C THR A 165 -2.19 -2.02 -2.57
N LEU A 166 -3.36 -2.39 -3.11
CA LEU A 166 -4.65 -1.99 -2.54
C LEU A 166 -4.86 -2.56 -1.13
N GLU A 167 -4.44 -3.79 -0.87
CA GLU A 167 -4.51 -4.40 0.46
C GLU A 167 -3.60 -3.69 1.47
N ARG A 168 -2.40 -3.27 1.06
CA ARG A 168 -1.49 -2.50 1.92
C ARG A 168 -2.03 -1.12 2.23
N ASP A 169 -2.54 -0.42 1.21
CA ASP A 169 -3.14 0.90 1.37
C ASP A 169 -4.38 0.82 2.28
N ALA A 170 -5.23 -0.21 2.11
CA ALA A 170 -6.38 -0.46 2.96
C ALA A 170 -5.97 -0.76 4.42
N ARG A 171 -4.92 -1.56 4.62
CA ARG A 171 -4.38 -1.87 5.95
C ARG A 171 -3.82 -0.62 6.65
N SER A 172 -3.06 0.22 5.94
CA SER A 172 -2.51 1.48 6.48
C SER A 172 -3.62 2.41 6.93
N LYS A 173 -4.63 2.63 6.07
CA LYS A 173 -5.79 3.47 6.40
C LYS A 173 -6.57 2.93 7.60
N ALA A 174 -6.73 1.61 7.70
CA ALA A 174 -7.40 0.98 8.83
C ALA A 174 -6.61 1.11 10.13
N SER A 175 -5.28 0.96 10.11
CA SER A 175 -4.43 1.17 11.29
C SER A 175 -4.41 2.62 11.74
N GLU A 176 -4.28 3.56 10.80
CA GLU A 176 -4.32 5.00 11.10
C GLU A 176 -5.65 5.40 11.76
N LYS A 177 -6.78 4.92 11.21
CA LYS A 177 -8.10 5.15 11.80
C LYS A 177 -8.23 4.53 13.19
N ALA A 178 -7.71 3.31 13.39
CA ALA A 178 -7.75 2.63 14.69
C ALA A 178 -6.89 3.35 15.74
N GLU A 179 -5.73 3.88 15.36
CA GLU A 179 -4.87 4.67 16.23
C GLU A 179 -5.50 6.01 16.60
N GLN A 180 -6.14 6.69 15.65
CA GLN A 180 -6.89 7.91 15.90
C GLN A 180 -8.05 7.67 16.89
N LEU A 181 -8.80 6.58 16.72
CA LEU A 181 -9.87 6.21 17.64
C LEU A 181 -9.34 5.90 19.04
N ARG A 182 -8.24 5.14 19.15
CA ARG A 182 -7.59 4.85 20.44
C ARG A 182 -7.09 6.12 21.12
N ALA A 183 -6.50 7.04 20.37
CA ALA A 183 -6.05 8.32 20.90
C ALA A 183 -7.24 9.15 21.41
N ALA A 184 -8.34 9.22 20.64
CA ALA A 184 -9.55 9.92 21.06
C ALA A 184 -10.19 9.30 22.32
N GLU A 185 -10.26 7.97 22.40
CA GLU A 185 -10.74 7.26 23.59
C GLU A 185 -9.85 7.51 24.81
N GLN A 186 -8.53 7.52 24.62
CA GLN A 186 -7.59 7.79 25.71
C GLN A 186 -7.75 9.22 26.24
N VAL A 187 -7.87 10.19 25.34
CA VAL A 187 -8.14 11.59 25.70
C VAL A 187 -9.45 11.68 26.49
N ARG A 188 -10.51 11.03 26.01
CA ARG A 188 -11.81 10.99 26.72
C ARG A 188 -11.69 10.38 28.11
N LYS A 189 -11.01 9.24 28.27
CA LYS A 189 -10.78 8.60 29.57
C LYS A 189 -10.01 9.53 30.52
N ASN A 190 -8.96 10.18 30.03
CA ASN A 190 -8.17 11.12 30.82
C ASN A 190 -9.02 12.30 31.33
N PHE A 191 -9.93 12.83 30.50
CA PHE A 191 -10.87 13.89 30.93
C PHE A 191 -11.85 13.41 32.00
N GLU A 192 -12.40 12.20 31.85
CA GLU A 192 -13.31 11.62 32.85
C GLU A 192 -12.61 11.39 34.19
N ASP A 193 -11.36 10.93 34.15
CA ASP A 193 -10.56 10.69 35.35
C ASP A 193 -10.13 12.00 36.02
N ASP A 194 -9.71 13.02 35.26
CA ASP A 194 -9.42 14.36 35.81
C ASP A 194 -10.65 14.97 36.49
N ARG A 195 -11.83 14.85 35.86
CA ARG A 195 -13.09 15.30 36.46
C ARG A 195 -13.39 14.59 37.77
N LYS A 196 -13.19 13.26 37.85
CA LYS A 196 -13.38 12.50 39.09
C LYS A 196 -12.35 12.87 40.15
N GLN A 197 -11.08 13.03 39.77
CA GLN A 197 -10.01 13.43 40.68
C GLN A 197 -10.26 14.82 41.27
N LYS A 198 -10.70 15.78 40.43
CA LYS A 198 -11.11 17.10 40.89
C LYS A 198 -12.28 17.02 41.88
N GLN A 199 -13.33 16.25 41.56
CA GLN A 199 -14.46 16.04 42.48
C GLN A 199 -14.03 15.41 43.82
N LEU A 200 -13.09 14.47 43.81
CA LEU A 200 -12.55 13.87 45.03
C LEU A 200 -11.73 14.87 45.84
N ARG A 201 -10.87 15.67 45.20
CA ARG A 201 -10.10 16.74 45.87
C ARG A 201 -11.01 17.79 46.49
N ASP A 202 -12.03 18.25 45.76
CA ASP A 202 -12.99 19.25 46.24
C ASP A 202 -13.76 18.73 47.48
N LYS A 203 -14.12 17.43 47.51
CA LYS A 203 -14.74 16.79 48.67
C LYS A 203 -13.81 16.75 49.88
N MET A 204 -12.57 16.31 49.69
CA MET A 204 -11.56 16.27 50.76
C MET A 204 -11.25 17.66 51.32
N GLU A 205 -11.14 18.68 50.46
CA GLU A 205 -10.92 20.07 50.90
C GLU A 205 -12.11 20.59 51.70
N LYS A 206 -13.34 20.29 51.26
CA LYS A 206 -14.56 20.68 51.97
C LYS A 206 -14.62 20.05 53.36
N GLU A 207 -14.35 18.75 53.47
CA GLU A 207 -14.31 18.04 54.75
C GLU A 207 -13.22 18.60 55.68
N ALA A 208 -12.03 18.86 55.15
CA ALA A 208 -10.94 19.47 55.90
C ALA A 208 -11.28 20.88 56.39
N ARG A 209 -11.96 21.69 55.57
CA ARG A 209 -12.42 23.03 55.96
C ARG A 209 -13.46 22.98 57.07
N VAL A 210 -14.43 22.05 56.98
CA VAL A 210 -15.43 21.85 58.03
C VAL A 210 -14.77 21.42 59.33
N ALA A 211 -13.88 20.43 59.31
CA ALA A 211 -13.16 19.97 60.49
C ALA A 211 -12.30 21.07 61.13
N LYS A 212 -11.63 21.90 60.31
CA LYS A 212 -10.85 23.05 60.80
C LYS A 212 -11.74 24.12 61.44
N ALA A 213 -12.89 24.42 60.85
CA ALA A 213 -13.85 25.38 61.40
C ALA A 213 -14.44 24.87 62.73
N GLU A 214 -14.75 23.59 62.84
CA GLU A 214 -15.20 22.97 64.09
C GLU A 214 -14.11 22.98 65.17
N ALA A 215 -12.86 22.68 64.80
CA ALA A 215 -11.72 22.74 65.72
C ALA A 215 -11.48 24.17 66.23
N ALA A 216 -11.53 25.17 65.34
CA ALA A 216 -11.43 26.58 65.72
C ALA A 216 -12.56 27.00 66.67
N ARG A 217 -13.81 26.62 66.35
CA ARG A 217 -14.97 26.89 67.21
C ARG A 217 -14.84 26.23 68.60
N ARG A 218 -14.28 25.01 68.67
CA ARG A 218 -13.98 24.34 69.95
C ARG A 218 -12.90 25.07 70.74
N GLN A 219 -11.85 25.55 70.07
CA GLN A 219 -10.80 26.33 70.73
C GLN A 219 -11.30 27.68 71.25
N GLU A 220 -12.13 28.39 70.48
CA GLU A 220 -12.75 29.65 70.93
C GLU A 220 -13.64 29.44 72.15
N LEU A 221 -14.46 28.38 72.16
CA LEU A 221 -15.25 28.01 73.34
C LEU A 221 -14.37 27.72 74.55
N ALA A 222 -13.25 26.99 74.38
CA ALA A 222 -12.33 26.69 75.46
C ALA A 222 -11.62 27.95 76.01
N LEU A 223 -11.20 28.87 75.13
CA LEU A 223 -10.55 30.13 75.50
C LEU A 223 -11.52 31.12 76.15
N ALA A 224 -12.79 31.17 75.71
CA ALA A 224 -13.82 31.99 76.33
C ALA A 224 -14.13 31.55 77.77
N SER A 225 -13.96 30.26 78.09
CA SER A 225 -14.04 29.76 79.47
C SER A 225 -12.80 30.00 80.33
N SER A 226 -11.67 30.49 79.77
CA SER A 226 -10.42 30.72 80.51
C SER A 226 -9.93 32.17 80.55
N ALA A 227 -10.63 33.14 79.97
CA ALA A 227 -10.22 34.54 79.92
C ALA A 227 -10.86 35.40 81.04
N SER A 228 -10.13 35.56 82.14
CA SER A 228 -10.25 36.68 83.08
C SER A 228 -9.25 37.78 82.65
N PRO A 229 -9.55 39.09 82.71
CA PRO A 229 -8.77 40.11 82.03
C PRO A 229 -7.68 40.71 82.94
N GLU A 230 -6.44 40.78 82.45
CA GLU A 230 -5.45 41.76 82.92
C GLU A 230 -4.78 42.46 81.71
N PRO A 231 -4.65 43.80 81.74
CA PRO A 231 -3.96 44.56 80.70
C PRO A 231 -2.47 44.70 81.05
N SER A 232 -1.58 44.28 80.15
CA SER A 232 -0.17 44.70 80.23
C SER A 232 0.34 45.24 78.89
N THR A 233 0.85 46.45 78.99
CA THR A 233 1.52 47.25 77.96
C THR A 233 2.98 46.81 77.79
N GLY A 234 3.42 46.58 76.56
CA GLY A 234 4.84 46.47 76.19
C GLY A 234 4.98 46.21 74.70
N SER A 235 5.25 47.22 73.87
CA SER A 235 6.62 47.54 73.39
C SER A 235 7.42 46.30 72.99
N THR A 236 7.71 46.13 71.70
CA THR A 236 9.08 46.17 71.11
C THR A 236 9.01 45.78 69.63
N SER A 237 9.69 46.56 68.78
CA SER A 237 9.80 46.43 67.32
C SER A 237 11.15 45.77 66.94
N PRO A 238 11.58 45.75 65.66
CA PRO A 238 11.70 44.62 64.71
C PRO A 238 13.13 44.01 64.62
N PRO A 239 13.48 43.08 63.68
CA PRO A 239 13.95 43.48 62.35
C PRO A 239 13.70 42.42 61.23
N GLY A 240 14.12 42.76 60.00
CA GLY A 240 13.75 42.09 58.75
C GLY A 240 14.44 40.77 58.40
N GLY A 241 14.00 40.22 57.27
CA GLY A 241 14.49 38.97 56.69
C GLY A 241 14.14 38.87 55.21
N PHE A 242 14.87 39.63 54.39
CA PHE A 242 14.89 39.52 52.93
C PHE A 242 15.59 38.21 52.56
N LEU A 243 14.91 37.26 51.92
CA LEU A 243 15.56 36.10 51.32
C LEU A 243 15.04 35.89 49.90
N SER A 244 15.88 36.43 49.00
CA SER A 244 15.95 36.14 47.59
C SER A 244 16.26 34.65 47.39
N LEU A 245 15.48 33.94 46.57
CA LEU A 245 15.96 32.73 45.91
C LEU A 245 15.89 32.93 44.40
N GLN A 246 17.01 33.40 43.88
CA GLN A 246 17.51 33.12 42.54
C GLN A 246 17.45 31.63 42.26
N GLY A 247 16.88 31.25 41.13
CA GLY A 247 16.84 29.85 40.69
C GLY A 247 16.52 29.70 39.21
N GLY A 248 17.47 30.06 38.35
CA GLY A 248 17.74 29.31 37.12
C GLY A 248 16.75 29.43 35.95
N ARG A 249 16.69 30.63 35.34
CA ARG A 249 16.30 30.75 33.93
C ARG A 249 17.54 30.48 33.07
N MET A 250 17.81 29.21 32.75
CA MET A 250 18.77 28.85 31.71
C MET A 250 18.13 29.11 30.35
N LEU A 251 18.54 30.22 29.72
CA LEU A 251 18.51 30.34 28.27
C LEU A 251 19.46 29.29 27.69
N ALA A 252 18.90 28.38 26.90
CA ALA A 252 19.61 27.68 25.85
C ALA A 252 18.65 27.51 24.67
N ASP A 253 18.52 28.59 23.90
CA ASP A 253 18.44 28.46 22.45
C ASP A 253 19.90 28.36 21.96
N PRO A 254 20.21 27.40 21.07
CA PRO A 254 20.40 27.87 19.71
C PRO A 254 19.85 26.93 18.64
N ALA A 255 19.16 27.55 17.68
CA ALA A 255 19.22 27.30 16.25
C ALA A 255 18.99 25.87 15.75
N GLY A 256 17.87 25.65 15.06
CA GLY A 256 17.69 24.42 14.28
C GLY A 256 16.38 24.26 13.53
N VAL A 257 16.02 25.25 12.70
CA VAL A 257 15.37 25.10 11.38
C VAL A 257 14.49 23.85 11.17
N GLY A 258 13.16 24.06 11.07
CA GLY A 258 12.28 23.10 10.41
C GLY A 258 10.80 23.22 10.75
N HIS A 259 10.11 24.22 10.20
CA HIS A 259 8.66 24.15 9.99
C HIS A 259 8.32 22.88 9.20
N PRO A 260 7.24 22.19 9.57
CA PRO A 260 6.16 22.08 8.60
C PRO A 260 4.90 22.71 9.16
N ASN A 261 4.43 23.74 8.46
CA ASN A 261 3.02 24.11 8.47
C ASN A 261 2.22 22.88 8.07
N SER A 262 1.56 22.27 9.03
CA SER A 262 0.41 21.42 8.78
C SER A 262 -0.73 22.02 9.59
N ASP A 263 -1.33 23.06 9.01
CA ASP A 263 -2.67 23.52 9.37
C ASP A 263 -3.63 22.32 9.25
N PRO A 264 -4.28 21.88 10.34
CA PRO A 264 -5.47 21.08 10.22
C PRO A 264 -6.60 22.03 9.80
N SER A 265 -6.86 22.09 8.50
CA SER A 265 -8.10 22.66 7.99
C SER A 265 -9.28 22.05 8.77
N PRO A 266 -10.19 22.86 9.34
CA PRO A 266 -11.39 22.35 9.97
C PRO A 266 -12.25 21.71 8.88
N SER A 267 -12.33 20.38 8.88
CA SER A 267 -13.28 19.62 8.08
C SER A 267 -14.69 19.97 8.55
N ALA A 268 -15.38 20.75 7.73
CA ALA A 268 -16.81 20.92 7.78
C ALA A 268 -17.48 19.61 7.35
N ASP A 269 -17.64 18.67 8.30
CA ASP A 269 -18.57 17.56 8.18
C ASP A 269 -19.61 17.71 9.29
N SER A 270 -20.56 18.59 9.04
CA SER A 270 -21.87 18.60 9.68
C SER A 270 -22.82 17.76 8.81
N ASP A 271 -23.82 17.17 9.48
CA ASP A 271 -24.97 16.47 8.91
C ASP A 271 -24.81 14.96 8.61
N SER A 272 -24.57 14.21 9.69
CA SER A 272 -25.14 12.87 9.82
C SER A 272 -26.61 12.98 10.25
N GLU A 273 -27.52 13.13 9.29
CA GLU A 273 -28.95 12.89 9.48
C GLU A 273 -29.18 11.43 9.87
N MET A 274 -29.56 11.21 11.13
CA MET A 274 -30.12 9.94 11.59
C MET A 274 -31.55 9.79 11.06
N HIS A 275 -31.70 9.20 9.88
CA HIS A 275 -32.99 8.67 9.43
C HIS A 275 -33.28 7.35 10.13
N SER A 276 -33.95 7.44 11.28
CA SER A 276 -34.70 6.34 11.87
C SER A 276 -35.94 6.09 11.01
N GLY A 277 -35.92 5.02 10.21
CA GLY A 277 -37.09 4.49 9.51
C GLY A 277 -37.63 3.23 10.20
N PRO A 278 -38.96 3.04 10.27
CA PRO A 278 -39.60 2.12 11.21
C PRO A 278 -39.63 0.67 10.73
N GLU A 279 -39.70 -0.23 11.71
CA GLU A 279 -40.10 -1.64 11.56
C GLU A 279 -41.52 -1.74 10.98
N VAL A 280 -41.69 -2.63 9.99
CA VAL A 280 -42.97 -3.27 9.65
C VAL A 280 -42.69 -4.76 9.46
#